data_AF-A0A8S9P0T9-F1
#
_entry.id   AF-A0A8S9P0T9-F1
#
_cell.length_a   1.000
_cell.length_b   1.000
_cell.length_c   1.000
_cell.angle_alpha   90.00
_cell.angle_beta   90.00
_cell.angle_gamma   90.00
#
_symmetry.space_group_name_H-M   'P 1'
#
loop_
_entity.id
_entity.type
_entity.pdbx_description
1 polymer ?
#
loop_
_entity_poly.entity_id
_entity_poly.type
_entity_poly.pdbx_seq_one_letter_code
_entity_poly.pdbx_strand_id
1 'polypeptide(L)'
;MIIRRLGYRTLSFHSWNAFSDWLGSKDSICPTTLRRLVAQAVIYSLWHERNNRLHNNISSSSEVIFKLLDHRIRDAILARRNRKKFKNLIAKWLTFA
;
A
#
# COMPACT_ATOMS: atom_id res chain seq x y z
N MET A 1 10.09 3.52 -3.11
CA MET A 1 9.74 2.30 -2.33
C MET A 1 8.53 2.62 -1.43
N ILE A 2 7.54 1.74 -1.38
CA ILE A 2 6.22 1.98 -0.72
C ILE A 2 6.33 2.32 0.77
N ILE A 3 7.27 1.71 1.48
CA ILE A 3 7.51 1.98 2.91
C ILE A 3 7.84 3.45 3.17
N ARG A 4 8.60 4.09 2.28
CA ARG A 4 8.90 5.54 2.37
C ARG A 4 7.65 6.38 2.17
N ARG A 5 6.73 5.98 1.28
CA ARG A 5 5.44 6.67 1.05
C ARG A 5 4.54 6.68 2.29
N LEU A 6 4.74 5.72 3.19
CA LEU A 6 4.03 5.66 4.48
C LEU A 6 4.70 6.50 5.58
N GLY A 7 5.87 7.09 5.32
CA GLY A 7 6.63 7.90 6.28
C GLY A 7 7.67 7.11 7.10
N TYR A 8 7.83 5.80 6.86
CA TYR A 8 8.82 4.99 7.55
C TYR A 8 10.20 5.09 6.87
N ARG A 9 11.26 5.23 7.68
CA ARG A 9 12.65 5.17 7.20
C ARG A 9 13.06 3.75 6.82
N THR A 10 12.79 2.80 7.71
CA THR A 10 13.04 1.37 7.55
C THR A 10 11.87 0.59 8.15
N LEU A 11 11.40 -0.43 7.44
CA LEU A 11 10.37 -1.35 7.93
C LEU A 11 10.50 -2.66 7.16
N SER A 12 10.73 -3.75 7.89
CA SER A 12 10.73 -5.11 7.37
C SER A 12 9.97 -6.02 8.34
N PHE A 13 9.39 -7.08 7.79
CA PHE A 13 8.67 -8.08 8.55
C PHE A 13 9.30 -9.44 8.27
N HIS A 14 9.62 -10.17 9.33
CA HIS A 14 10.19 -11.52 9.22
C HIS A 14 9.11 -12.61 9.38
N SER A 15 7.87 -12.22 9.68
CA SER A 15 6.72 -13.14 9.77
C SER A 15 5.41 -12.44 9.42
N TRP A 16 4.42 -13.24 9.01
CA TRP A 16 3.05 -12.76 8.79
C TRP A 16 2.37 -12.27 10.08
N ASN A 17 2.77 -12.82 11.24
CA ASN A 17 2.29 -12.37 12.54
C ASN A 17 2.77 -10.94 12.82
N ALA A 18 4.07 -10.66 12.66
CA ALA A 18 4.62 -9.32 12.84
C ALA A 18 3.98 -8.30 11.88
N PHE A 19 3.70 -8.71 10.64
CA PHE A 19 2.97 -7.88 9.68
C PHE A 19 1.53 -7.61 10.12
N SER A 20 0.80 -8.63 10.58
CA SER A 20 -0.58 -8.51 11.06
C SER A 20 -0.68 -7.65 12.31
N ASP A 21 0.25 -7.82 13.25
CA ASP A 21 0.36 -7.02 14.47
C ASP A 21 0.62 -5.56 14.12
N TRP A 22 1.51 -5.29 13.16
CA TRP A 22 1.73 -3.94 12.66
C TRP A 22 0.47 -3.34 12.01
N LEU A 23 -0.34 -4.12 11.28
CA LEU A 23 -1.62 -3.66 10.74
C LEU A 23 -2.69 -3.38 11.82
N GLY A 24 -2.55 -4.00 12.99
CA GLY A 24 -3.41 -3.82 14.16
C GLY A 24 -2.97 -2.68 15.08
N SER A 25 -1.67 -2.40 15.14
CA SER A 25 -1.09 -1.44 16.09
C SER A 25 -1.59 -0.01 15.86
N LYS A 26 -1.52 0.83 16.89
CA LYS A 26 -1.65 2.29 16.72
C LYS A 26 -0.26 2.85 16.42
N ASP A 27 -0.19 3.83 15.53
CA ASP A 27 1.06 4.46 15.12
C ASP A 27 0.84 5.97 14.94
N SER A 28 1.81 6.77 15.37
CA SER A 28 1.83 8.23 15.20
C SER A 28 2.23 8.64 13.78
N ILE A 29 3.00 7.81 13.08
CA ILE A 29 3.55 8.10 11.75
C ILE A 29 2.44 7.97 10.70
N CYS A 30 1.84 6.78 10.59
CA CYS A 30 0.91 6.46 9.52
C CYS A 30 -0.45 5.98 10.07
N PRO A 31 -1.58 6.61 9.67
CA PRO A 31 -2.90 6.15 10.09
C PRO A 31 -3.14 4.69 9.73
N THR A 32 -3.75 3.93 10.64
CA THR A 32 -4.05 2.51 10.45
C THR A 32 -4.86 2.24 9.18
N THR A 33 -5.79 3.13 8.80
CA THR A 33 -6.55 3.02 7.56
C THR A 33 -5.66 3.04 6.32
N LEU A 34 -4.67 3.95 6.28
CA LEU A 34 -3.75 4.06 5.14
C LEU A 34 -2.85 2.83 5.06
N ARG A 35 -2.29 2.39 6.20
CA ARG A 35 -1.46 1.19 6.26
C ARG A 35 -2.19 -0.05 5.74
N ARG A 36 -3.42 -0.28 6.20
CA ARG A 36 -4.25 -1.40 5.75
C ARG A 36 -4.57 -1.33 4.27
N LEU A 37 -4.89 -0.14 3.75
CA LEU A 37 -5.15 0.06 2.33
C LEU A 37 -3.92 -0.28 1.48
N VAL A 38 -2.75 0.25 1.87
CA VAL A 38 -1.49 0.00 1.15
C VAL A 38 -1.09 -1.47 1.24
N ALA A 39 -1.17 -2.08 2.42
CA ALA A 39 -0.93 -3.51 2.61
C ALA A 39 -1.80 -4.37 1.71
N GLN A 40 -3.12 -4.12 1.68
CA GLN A 40 -4.04 -4.84 0.81
C GLN A 40 -3.67 -4.67 -0.66
N ALA A 41 -3.37 -3.44 -1.10
CA ALA A 41 -3.00 -3.15 -2.47
C ALA A 41 -1.69 -3.87 -2.88
N VAL A 42 -0.70 -3.92 -1.98
CA VAL A 42 0.57 -4.61 -2.21
C VAL A 42 0.36 -6.11 -2.33
N ILE A 43 -0.34 -6.73 -1.38
CA ILE A 43 -0.63 -8.17 -1.39
C ILE A 43 -1.36 -8.54 -2.68
N TYR A 44 -2.40 -7.78 -3.04
CA TYR A 44 -3.14 -8.00 -4.28
C TYR A 44 -2.25 -7.87 -5.52
N SER A 45 -1.36 -6.88 -5.56
CA SER A 45 -0.50 -6.65 -6.72
C SER A 45 0.55 -7.76 -6.88
N LEU A 46 1.09 -8.27 -5.77
CA LEU A 46 2.00 -9.43 -5.78
C LEU A 46 1.29 -10.70 -6.25
N TRP A 47 0.10 -10.97 -5.72
CA TRP A 47 -0.72 -12.10 -6.15
C TRP A 47 -1.07 -12.01 -7.63
N HIS A 48 -1.51 -10.84 -8.10
CA HIS A 48 -1.87 -10.59 -9.49
C HIS A 48 -0.68 -10.77 -10.44
N GLU A 49 0.49 -10.20 -10.08
CA GLU A 49 1.71 -10.35 -10.87
C GLU A 49 2.17 -11.82 -10.95
N ARG A 50 2.14 -12.55 -9.82
CA ARG A 50 2.45 -13.98 -9.79
C ARG A 50 1.53 -14.77 -10.73
N ASN A 51 0.23 -14.50 -10.68
CA ASN A 51 -0.75 -15.20 -11.52
C ASN A 51 -0.59 -14.85 -13.00
N ASN A 52 -0.30 -13.60 -13.34
CA ASN A 52 -0.03 -13.21 -14.71
C ASN A 52 1.20 -13.91 -15.29
N ARG A 53 2.26 -14.08 -14.49
CA ARG A 53 3.42 -14.85 -14.91
C ARG A 53 3.07 -16.32 -15.15
N LEU A 54 2.30 -16.91 -14.24
CA LEU A 54 1.92 -18.33 -14.30
C LEU A 54 0.98 -18.65 -15.47
N HIS A 55 -0.03 -17.81 -15.71
CA HIS A 55 -1.11 -18.12 -16.65
C HIS A 55 -0.98 -17.41 -18.00
N ASN A 56 -0.35 -16.24 -18.03
CA ASN A 56 -0.29 -15.40 -19.22
C ASN A 56 1.15 -15.24 -19.76
N ASN A 57 2.17 -15.77 -19.07
CA ASN A 57 3.60 -15.52 -19.36
C ASN A 57 3.96 -14.03 -19.44
N ILE A 58 3.18 -13.16 -18.79
CA ILE A 58 3.43 -11.71 -18.75
C ILE A 58 4.16 -11.39 -17.45
N SER A 59 5.28 -10.67 -17.58
CA SER A 59 6.09 -10.17 -16.47
C SER A 59 6.16 -8.65 -16.54
N SER A 60 5.60 -7.97 -15.54
CA SER A 60 5.71 -6.52 -15.40
C SER A 60 7.03 -6.17 -14.71
N SER A 61 7.61 -5.01 -15.07
CA SER A 61 8.75 -4.48 -14.31
C SER A 61 8.29 -3.93 -12.96
N SER A 62 9.22 -3.82 -12.01
CA SER A 62 8.96 -3.22 -10.69
C SER A 62 8.38 -1.81 -10.82
N GLU A 63 8.89 -1.01 -11.75
CA GLU A 63 8.49 0.39 -11.96
C GLU A 63 7.04 0.49 -12.41
N VAL A 64 6.61 -0.41 -13.29
CA VAL A 64 5.22 -0.50 -13.76
C VAL A 64 4.29 -0.86 -12.60
N ILE A 65 4.66 -1.87 -11.80
CA ILE A 65 3.88 -2.29 -10.63
C ILE A 65 3.78 -1.15 -9.61
N PHE A 66 4.87 -0.42 -9.35
CA PHE A 66 4.86 0.73 -8.44
C PHE A 66 3.94 1.86 -8.93
N LYS A 67 3.98 2.20 -10.23
CA LYS A 67 3.07 3.21 -10.81
C LYS A 67 1.61 2.79 -10.67
N LEU A 68 1.32 1.53 -10.99
CA LEU A 68 -0.04 0.98 -10.89
C LEU A 68 -0.54 0.98 -9.44
N LEU A 69 0.34 0.65 -8.50
CA LEU A 69 0.01 0.66 -7.08
C LEU A 69 -0.27 2.09 -6.57
N ASP A 70 0.56 3.07 -6.94
CA ASP A 70 0.34 4.48 -6.58
C ASP A 70 -1.01 4.97 -7.09
N HIS A 71 -1.35 4.67 -8.35
CA HIS A 71 -2.64 5.01 -8.94
C HIS A 71 -3.81 4.36 -8.17
N ARG A 72 -3.76 3.04 -7.96
CA ARG A 72 -4.78 2.29 -7.22
C ARG A 72 -5.01 2.81 -5.80
N ILE A 73 -3.94 3.18 -5.09
CA ILE A 73 -4.03 3.73 -3.73
C ILE A 73 -4.70 5.11 -3.77
N ARG A 74 -4.29 5.99 -4.69
CA ARG A 74 -4.90 7.32 -4.85
C ARG A 74 -6.39 7.20 -5.17
N ASP A 75 -6.76 6.37 -6.13
CA ASP A 75 -8.16 6.16 -6.52
C ASP A 75 -8.99 5.61 -5.35
N ALA A 76 -8.47 4.63 -4.63
CA ALA A 76 -9.15 4.05 -3.48
C ALA A 76 -9.36 5.06 -2.34
N ILE A 77 -8.43 6.01 -2.17
CA ILE A 77 -8.57 7.11 -1.21
C ILE A 77 -9.61 8.13 -1.72
N LEU A 78 -9.48 8.57 -2.97
CA LEU A 78 -10.33 9.60 -3.57
C LEU A 78 -11.79 9.16 -3.68
N ALA A 79 -12.04 7.91 -4.08
CA ALA A 79 -13.37 7.31 -4.11
C ALA A 79 -14.07 7.30 -2.74
N ARG A 80 -13.30 7.40 -1.65
CA ARG A 80 -13.81 7.39 -0.27
C ARG A 80 -13.58 8.72 0.45
N ARG A 81 -13.20 9.79 -0.26
CA ARG A 81 -12.82 11.11 0.30
C ARG A 81 -13.84 11.67 1.30
N ASN A 82 -15.13 11.43 1.07
CA ASN A 82 -16.21 11.93 1.93
C ASN A 82 -16.32 11.20 3.28
N ARG A 83 -15.66 10.05 3.46
CA ARG A 83 -15.62 9.34 4.74
C ARG A 83 -14.63 10.02 5.68
N LYS A 84 -15.03 10.26 6.94
CA LYS A 84 -14.19 10.91 7.97
C LYS A 84 -12.76 10.33 8.05
N LYS A 85 -12.62 9.00 8.00
CA LYS A 85 -11.32 8.30 8.05
C LYS A 85 -10.41 8.52 6.84
N PHE A 86 -10.94 9.03 5.73
CA PHE A 86 -10.25 9.19 4.43
C PHE A 86 -9.93 10.65 4.09
N LYS A 87 -10.57 11.62 4.77
CA LYS A 87 -10.49 13.06 4.47
C LYS A 87 -9.06 13.60 4.30
N ASN A 88 -8.12 13.13 5.14
CA ASN A 88 -6.72 13.60 5.16
C ASN A 88 -5.72 12.57 4.60
N LEU A 89 -6.19 11.44 4.06
CA LEU A 89 -5.27 10.36 3.65
C LEU A 89 -4.51 10.68 2.37
N ILE A 90 -5.11 11.40 1.43
CA ILE A 90 -4.43 11.77 0.17
C ILE A 90 -3.27 12.74 0.43
N ALA A 91 -3.48 13.71 1.31
CA ALA A 91 -2.43 14.64 1.72
C ALA A 91 -1.26 13.89 2.38
N LYS A 92 -1.55 12.95 3.29
CA LYS A 92 -0.53 12.09 3.91
C LYS A 92 0.21 11.22 2.89
N TRP A 93 -0.49 10.66 1.91
CA TRP A 93 0.12 9.85 0.85
C TRP A 93 1.09 10.64 -0.04
N LEU A 94 0.77 11.90 -0.32
CA LEU A 94 1.60 12.79 -1.14
C LEU A 94 2.75 13.44 -0.36
N THR A 95 2.77 13.33 0.98
CA THR A 95 3.77 14.01 1.82
C THR A 95 5.18 13.45 1.63
N PHE A 96 5.30 12.13 1.40
CA PHE A 96 6.59 11.43 1.30
C PHE A 96 6.86 10.93 -0.13
N ALA A 97 6.46 11.74 -1.12
CA ALA A 97 6.47 11.38 -2.53
C ALA A 97 7.86 11.33 -3.16
#